data_AF-A0A1S2L6X0-F1
#
_entry.id   AF-A0A1S2L6X0-F1
#
_cell.length_a   1.000
_cell.length_b   1.000
_cell.length_c   1.000
_cell.angle_alpha   90.00
_cell.angle_beta   90.00
_cell.angle_gamma   90.00
#
_symmetry.space_group_name_H-M   'P 1'
#
loop_
_entity.id
_entity.type
_entity.pdbx_description
1 polymer ?
#
loop_
_entity_poly.entity_id
_entity_poly.type
_entity_poly.pdbx_seq_one_letter_code
_entity_poly.pdbx_strand_id
1 'polypeptide(L)'
;MSKSLNDFVDETIKYDFKEDDVEAMKDIVRKAVQYFNLKSREEAELIETGFIRVLHLASIIEENLLSKIIELSLKSDSHLSVEEVYEGKVIRKY
;
A
#
# COMPACT_ATOMS: atom_id res chain seq x y z
N MET A 1 20.80 1.66 11.48
CA MET A 1 19.64 1.68 12.38
C MET A 1 18.51 0.98 11.65
N SER A 2 18.03 -0.16 12.15
CA SER A 2 16.86 -0.84 11.57
C SER A 2 15.62 -0.03 11.96
N LYS A 3 15.22 0.91 11.11
CA LYS A 3 13.96 1.62 11.32
C LYS A 3 12.82 0.62 11.27
N SER A 4 12.01 0.59 12.33
CA SER A 4 10.92 -0.35 12.50
C SER A 4 9.77 -0.01 11.54
N LEU A 5 8.84 -0.95 11.35
CA LEU A 5 7.59 -0.70 10.60
C LEU A 5 6.83 0.52 11.16
N ASN A 6 6.82 0.69 12.48
CA ASN A 6 6.17 1.82 13.13
C ASN A 6 6.89 3.13 12.82
N ASP A 7 8.22 3.13 12.76
CA ASP A 7 9.00 4.33 12.43
C ASP A 7 8.67 4.81 11.01
N PHE A 8 8.51 3.87 10.06
CA PHE A 8 8.08 4.21 8.70
C PHE A 8 6.68 4.83 8.67
N VAL A 9 5.74 4.21 9.38
CA VAL A 9 4.34 4.66 9.46
C VAL A 9 4.27 6.06 10.08
N ASP A 10 4.93 6.28 11.21
CA ASP A 10 4.98 7.57 11.91
C ASP A 10 5.63 8.67 11.06
N GLU A 11 6.67 8.35 10.29
CA GLU A 11 7.32 9.29 9.37
C GLU A 11 6.47 9.60 8.13
N THR A 12 5.67 8.64 7.68
CA THR A 12 4.89 8.74 6.44
C THR A 12 3.52 9.36 6.66
N ILE A 13 2.90 9.13 7.82
CA ILE A 13 1.60 9.66 8.20
C ILE A 13 1.77 11.04 8.79
N LYS A 14 1.43 12.05 7.99
CA LYS A 14 1.32 13.42 8.47
C LYS A 14 0.01 13.63 9.23
N TYR A 15 -0.05 14.70 10.02
CA TYR A 15 -1.18 15.06 10.88
C TYR A 15 -2.56 15.16 10.16
N ASP A 16 -2.57 15.28 8.83
CA ASP A 16 -3.78 15.42 8.00
C ASP A 16 -4.18 14.15 7.24
N PHE A 17 -3.62 12.99 7.59
CA PHE A 17 -4.03 11.73 6.99
C PHE A 17 -5.50 11.43 7.32
N LYS A 18 -6.34 11.39 6.28
CA LYS A 18 -7.74 10.97 6.39
C LYS A 18 -7.84 9.51 6.00
N GLU A 19 -8.41 8.72 6.90
CA GLU A 19 -8.54 7.27 6.75
C GLU A 19 -9.44 6.85 5.58
N ASP A 20 -10.30 7.76 5.09
CA ASP A 20 -11.17 7.53 3.94
C ASP A 20 -10.48 7.83 2.59
N ASP A 21 -9.26 8.37 2.60
CA ASP A 21 -8.53 8.71 1.39
C ASP A 21 -7.76 7.50 0.85
N VAL A 22 -8.44 6.72 0.01
CA VAL A 22 -7.88 5.57 -0.70
C VAL A 22 -6.64 5.95 -1.53
N GLU A 23 -6.55 7.17 -2.05
CA GLU A 23 -5.38 7.61 -2.81
C GLU A 23 -4.18 7.88 -1.88
N ALA A 24 -4.43 8.39 -0.68
CA ALA A 24 -3.41 8.49 0.37
C ALA A 24 -2.89 7.11 0.79
N MET A 25 -3.76 6.09 0.88
CA MET A 25 -3.35 4.71 1.15
C MET A 25 -2.46 4.13 0.04
N LYS A 26 -2.83 4.34 -1.22
CA LYS A 26 -2.00 3.95 -2.37
C LYS A 26 -0.64 4.65 -2.36
N ASP A 27 -0.58 5.90 -1.91
CA ASP A 27 0.68 6.63 -1.76
C ASP A 27 1.58 6.02 -0.67
N ILE A 28 1.00 5.59 0.46
CA ILE A 28 1.72 4.84 1.50
C ILE A 28 2.29 3.54 0.95
N VAL A 29 1.49 2.77 0.20
CA VAL A 29 1.95 1.52 -0.44
C VAL A 29 3.11 1.79 -1.39
N ARG A 30 3.02 2.83 -2.24
CA ARG A 30 4.12 3.22 -3.15
C ARG A 30 5.39 3.59 -2.39
N LYS A 31 5.27 4.35 -1.30
CA LYS A 31 6.40 4.70 -0.44
C LYS A 31 7.00 3.48 0.25
N ALA A 32 6.16 2.57 0.73
CA ALA A 32 6.60 1.32 1.37
C ALA A 32 7.38 0.43 0.39
N VAL A 33 6.87 0.27 -0.83
CA VAL A 33 7.55 -0.47 -1.91
C VAL A 33 8.97 0.09 -2.14
N GLN A 34 9.11 1.41 -2.22
CA GLN A 34 10.40 2.04 -2.43
C GLN A 34 11.31 1.95 -1.19
N TYR A 35 10.75 2.19 -0.01
CA TYR A 35 11.49 2.25 1.25
C TYR A 35 12.06 0.90 1.67
N PHE A 36 11.27 -0.17 1.55
CA PHE A 36 11.69 -1.54 1.86
C PHE A 36 12.34 -2.25 0.67
N ASN A 37 12.50 -1.56 -0.47
CA ASN A 37 13.07 -2.11 -1.71
C ASN A 37 12.38 -3.42 -2.14
N LEU A 38 11.04 -3.40 -2.12
CA LEU A 38 10.21 -4.55 -2.48
C LEU A 38 10.26 -4.81 -3.99
N LYS A 39 10.01 -6.06 -4.40
CA LYS A 39 9.88 -6.40 -5.83
C LYS A 39 8.48 -6.11 -6.38
N SER A 40 7.50 -5.99 -5.49
CA SER A 40 6.14 -5.55 -5.82
C SER A 40 6.16 -4.15 -6.42
N ARG A 41 5.24 -3.86 -7.33
CA ARG A 41 5.18 -2.57 -8.03
C ARG A 41 3.78 -2.20 -8.44
N GLU A 42 3.51 -0.91 -8.49
CA GLU A 42 2.27 -0.37 -9.05
C GLU A 42 2.50 -0.04 -10.53
N GLU A 43 1.56 -0.46 -11.39
CA GLU A 43 1.52 -0.10 -12.80
C GLU A 43 0.20 0.62 -13.12
N ALA A 44 0.27 1.60 -14.02
CA ALA A 44 -0.92 2.23 -14.58
C ALA A 44 -1.29 1.50 -15.88
N GLU A 45 -2.45 0.87 -15.90
CA GLU A 45 -2.99 0.19 -17.07
C GLU A 45 -4.03 1.09 -17.77
N LEU A 46 -3.89 1.25 -19.08
CA LEU A 46 -4.87 1.96 -19.90
C LEU A 46 -6.05 1.01 -20.22
N ILE A 47 -7.25 1.42 -19.83
CA ILE A 47 -8.52 0.80 -20.19
C ILE A 47 -9.35 1.76 -21.06
N GLU A 48 -10.43 1.25 -21.66
CA GLU A 48 -11.30 2.05 -22.55
C GLU A 48 -11.84 3.33 -21.89
N THR A 49 -11.98 3.33 -20.55
CA THR A 49 -12.54 4.44 -19.77
C THR A 49 -11.49 5.31 -19.06
N GLY A 50 -10.19 5.05 -19.24
CA GLY A 50 -9.11 5.82 -18.61
C GLY A 50 -7.95 4.96 -18.11
N PHE A 51 -7.28 5.41 -17.05
CA PHE A 51 -6.18 4.64 -16.42
C PHE A 51 -6.63 4.06 -15.09
N ILE A 52 -6.28 2.80 -14.84
CA ILE A 52 -6.41 2.18 -13.52
C ILE A 52 -5.02 1.86 -12.97
N ARG A 53 -4.86 1.95 -11.65
CA ARG A 53 -3.64 1.52 -10.97
C ARG A 53 -3.81 0.07 -10.52
N VAL A 54 -2.87 -0.78 -10.90
CA VAL A 54 -2.85 -2.20 -10.57
C VAL A 54 -1.58 -2.48 -9.76
N LEU A 55 -1.73 -3.16 -8.62
CA LEU A 55 -0.60 -3.56 -7.80
C LEU A 55 -0.15 -4.97 -8.17
N HIS A 56 1.08 -5.11 -8.63
CA HIS A 56 1.71 -6.40 -8.86
C HIS A 56 2.46 -6.82 -7.59
N LEU A 57 1.98 -7.87 -6.93
CA LEU A 57 2.61 -8.46 -5.75
C LEU A 57 3.59 -9.55 -6.17
N ALA A 58 4.83 -9.43 -5.68
CA ALA A 58 5.92 -10.34 -6.02
C ALA A 58 6.07 -11.52 -5.04
N SER A 59 5.48 -11.43 -3.84
CA SER A 59 5.43 -12.55 -2.89
C SER A 59 4.35 -12.36 -1.83
N ILE A 60 3.94 -13.46 -1.21
CA ILE A 60 3.05 -13.46 -0.03
C ILE A 60 3.65 -12.66 1.13
N ILE A 61 4.98 -12.68 1.27
CA ILE A 61 5.69 -11.94 2.33
C ILE A 61 5.50 -10.43 2.13
N GLU A 62 5.65 -9.95 0.90
CA GLU A 62 5.46 -8.54 0.56
C GLU A 62 3.99 -8.13 0.68
N GLU A 63 3.05 -8.99 0.29
CA GLU A 63 1.60 -8.76 0.48
C GLU A 63 1.24 -8.56 1.96
N ASN A 64 1.73 -9.44 2.83
CA ASN A 64 1.51 -9.35 4.27
C ASN A 64 2.14 -8.11 4.87
N LEU A 65 3.36 -7.76 4.43
CA LEU A 65 4.05 -6.55 4.88
C LEU A 65 3.26 -5.29 4.51
N LEU A 66 2.83 -5.17 3.25
CA LEU A 66 2.06 -4.03 2.77
C LEU A 66 0.69 -3.92 3.48
N SER A 67 0.01 -5.05 3.68
CA SER A 67 -1.25 -5.08 4.44
C SER A 67 -1.04 -4.64 5.89
N LYS A 68 0.07 -5.05 6.52
CA LYS A 68 0.40 -4.61 7.89
C LYS A 68 0.70 -3.11 7.97
N ILE A 69 1.35 -2.56 6.94
CA ILE A 69 1.60 -1.11 6.86
C ILE A 69 0.29 -0.34 6.76
N ILE A 70 -0.64 -0.80 5.92
CA ILE A 70 -1.98 -0.19 5.79
C ILE A 70 -2.71 -0.25 7.13
N GLU A 71 -2.71 -1.41 7.79
CA GLU A 71 -3.31 -1.61 9.11
C GLU A 71 -2.73 -0.62 10.14
N LEU A 72 -1.41 -0.51 10.23
CA LEU A 72 -0.74 0.42 11.14
C LEU A 72 -1.00 1.89 10.78
N SER A 73 -1.38 2.16 9.52
CA SER A 73 -1.63 3.51 9.04
C SER A 73 -3.03 4.04 9.35
N LEU A 74 -3.94 3.14 9.66
CA LEU A 74 -5.29 3.47 10.11
C LEU A 74 -5.25 3.71 11.62
N LYS A 75 -5.74 4.86 12.07
CA LYS A 75 -5.92 5.13 13.52
C LYS A 75 -7.21 4.48 14.05
N SER A 76 -8.07 3.96 13.18
CA SER A 76 -9.26 3.19 13.52
C SER A 76 -9.01 1.68 13.47
N ASP A 77 -9.86 0.91 14.16
CA ASP A 77 -9.94 -0.57 14.11
C ASP A 77 -10.37 -1.12 12.73
N SER A 78 -10.23 -0.33 11.66
CA SER A 78 -10.53 -0.76 10.31
C SER A 78 -9.40 -1.62 9.78
N HIS A 79 -9.70 -2.87 9.45
CA HIS A 79 -8.77 -3.77 8.79
C HIS A 79 -8.92 -3.66 7.28
N LEU A 80 -8.34 -2.61 6.67
CA LEU A 80 -8.21 -2.56 5.21
C LEU A 80 -6.98 -3.36 4.78
N SER A 81 -7.19 -4.33 3.91
CA SER A 81 -6.16 -5.07 3.21
C SER A 81 -5.64 -4.30 1.98
N VAL A 82 -4.48 -4.71 1.47
CA VAL A 82 -3.96 -4.17 0.19
C VAL A 82 -4.93 -4.43 -0.98
N GLU A 83 -5.69 -5.52 -0.92
CA GLU A 83 -6.69 -5.85 -1.93
C GLU A 83 -7.87 -4.88 -1.90
N GLU A 84 -8.32 -4.48 -0.71
CA GLU A 84 -9.37 -3.47 -0.55
C GLU A 84 -8.90 -2.08 -0.98
N VAL A 85 -7.67 -1.68 -0.63
CA VAL A 85 -7.08 -0.39 -1.06
C VAL A 85 -6.99 -0.30 -2.59
N TYR A 86 -6.70 -1.40 -3.27
CA TYR A 86 -6.65 -1.47 -4.72
C TYR A 86 -7.97 -1.90 -5.37
N GLU A 87 -9.07 -2.02 -4.62
CA GLU A 87 -10.38 -2.43 -5.13
C GLU A 87 -10.33 -3.74 -5.94
N GLY A 88 -9.55 -4.71 -5.48
CA GLY A 88 -9.32 -5.98 -6.16
C GLY A 88 -8.35 -5.93 -7.36
N LYS A 89 -7.81 -4.75 -7.71
CA LYS A 89 -6.84 -4.56 -8.81
C LYS A 89 -5.43 -4.96 -8.38
N VAL A 90 -5.30 -6.23 -8.01
CA VAL A 90 -4.06 -6.82 -7.51
C VAL A 90 -3.70 -8.05 -8.34
N ILE A 91 -2.48 -8.09 -8.85
CA ILE A 91 -1.94 -9.21 -9.63
C ILE A 91 -0.85 -9.90 -8.82
N ARG A 92 -1.09 -11.15 -8.46
CA ARG A 92 -0.15 -11.98 -7.70
C ARG A 92 0.70 -12.81 -8.66
N LYS A 93 2.01 -12.55 -8.69
CA LYS A 93 3.01 -13.28 -9.50
C LYS A 93 4.12 -13.81 -8.59
N TYR A 94 3.75 -14.71 -7.68
CA TYR A 94 4.70 -15.51 -6.91
C TYR A 94 4.94 -16.87 -7.57
#